data_AF-A0A9N7BJ96-F1
#
_entry.id   AF-A0A9N7BJ96-F1
#
_cell.length_a   1.000
_cell.length_b   1.000
_cell.length_c   1.000
_cell.angle_alpha   90.00
_cell.angle_beta   90.00
_cell.angle_gamma   90.00
#
_symmetry.space_group_name_H-M   'P 1'
#
loop_
_entity.id
_entity.type
_entity.pdbx_description
1 polymer ?
#
loop_
_entity_poly.entity_id
_entity_poly.type
_entity_poly.pdbx_seq_one_letter_code
_entity_poly.pdbx_strand_id
1 'polypeptide(L)'
;MGCFYAVQLAGSTHLGQFKSHIYRVLGICIIVNGLLLPSTHMVIKDHISKDTAKVDHIPLAFAVPVGILEEFGYIITRGFEQAFRPFSNQKFDYFNYGLLFGQRLKQEVKNVRIKDPVNVNNMREFVKRCVVLPAMIGYSFTKEELFATDNIWKLLKEKAGGLRRVKLFEPKTRQYESMTCKEVVAYLERHLFPQEEERILVKFASRSFNQANDSGTYFNYDGKGHLKKPNLEASLYLKHYFKNNIKKAYGVGSAEDLLKQQMMINAISNFRSGSYAVARARMQHESSSLIGSDMASIYLPLMLVVFKCIVYGAFIFVVPMILMSGGFTKYMTYLVIIVSLQLWP
;
A
#
# COMPACT_ATOMS: atom_id res chain seq x y z
N MET A 1 40.27 26.69 3.61
CA MET A 1 40.40 26.00 2.30
C MET A 1 41.01 26.88 1.22
N GLY A 2 40.52 28.11 0.97
CA GLY A 2 41.14 29.04 0.02
C GLY A 2 42.62 29.35 0.33
N CYS A 3 42.98 29.48 1.61
CA CYS A 3 44.36 29.70 2.03
C CYS A 3 45.31 28.53 1.70
N PHE A 4 44.84 27.28 1.69
CA PHE A 4 45.70 26.12 1.41
C PHE A 4 46.13 26.07 -0.05
N TYR A 5 45.19 26.32 -0.97
CA TYR A 5 45.50 26.44 -2.39
C TYR A 5 46.21 27.74 -2.73
N ALA A 6 45.91 28.85 -2.04
CA ALA A 6 46.67 30.09 -2.19
C ALA A 6 48.14 29.93 -1.75
N VAL A 7 48.41 29.15 -0.71
CA VAL A 7 49.77 28.79 -0.27
C VAL A 7 50.47 27.85 -1.27
N GLN A 8 49.77 26.87 -1.84
CA GLN A 8 50.32 26.06 -2.94
C GLN A 8 50.55 26.87 -4.22
N LEU A 9 49.71 27.87 -4.48
CA LEU A 9 49.88 28.84 -5.58
C LEU A 9 51.16 29.66 -5.39
N ALA A 10 51.37 30.15 -4.15
CA ALA A 10 52.54 30.95 -3.77
C ALA A 10 53.84 30.13 -3.78
N GLY A 11 53.75 28.80 -3.60
CA GLY A 11 54.89 27.88 -3.63
C GLY A 11 55.18 27.22 -4.99
N SER A 12 54.39 27.49 -6.04
CA SER A 12 54.58 26.80 -7.34
C SER A 12 55.64 27.49 -8.20
N THR A 13 56.69 26.76 -8.56
CA THR A 13 57.80 27.26 -9.38
C THR A 13 57.63 27.01 -10.89
N HIS A 14 56.69 26.14 -11.29
CA HIS A 14 56.42 25.78 -12.69
C HIS A 14 55.12 26.42 -13.21
N LEU A 15 55.19 27.12 -14.36
CA LEU A 15 54.07 27.86 -14.98
C LEU A 15 52.79 27.01 -15.20
N GLY A 16 52.95 25.72 -15.48
CA GLY A 16 51.84 24.78 -15.69
C GLY A 16 51.08 24.41 -14.42
N GLN A 17 51.78 24.27 -13.28
CA GLN A 17 51.16 24.02 -11.99
C GLN A 17 50.46 25.28 -11.46
N PHE A 18 51.08 26.46 -11.65
CA PHE A 18 50.50 27.74 -11.29
C PHE A 18 49.13 28.01 -11.96
N LYS A 19 49.03 27.78 -13.29
CA LYS A 19 47.75 27.89 -14.01
C LYS A 19 46.69 26.95 -13.45
N SER A 20 47.04 25.69 -13.18
CA SER A 20 46.11 24.69 -12.63
C SER A 20 45.58 25.08 -11.25
N HIS A 21 46.43 25.59 -10.37
CA HIS A 21 46.01 26.04 -9.04
C HIS A 21 45.16 27.32 -9.10
N ILE A 22 45.42 28.25 -10.03
CA ILE A 22 44.59 29.45 -10.23
C ILE A 22 43.18 29.07 -10.65
N TYR A 23 43.03 28.20 -11.65
CA TYR A 23 41.70 27.76 -12.10
C TYR A 23 40.91 27.08 -10.97
N ARG A 24 41.60 26.35 -10.08
CA ARG A 24 40.97 25.73 -8.90
C ARG A 24 40.52 26.77 -7.88
N VAL A 25 41.35 27.76 -7.53
CA VAL A 25 40.98 28.84 -6.60
C VAL A 25 39.82 29.68 -7.16
N LEU A 26 39.87 30.00 -8.45
CA LEU A 26 38.84 30.79 -9.12
C LEU A 26 37.53 30.00 -9.21
N GLY A 27 37.58 28.71 -9.53
CA GLY A 27 36.43 27.80 -9.46
C GLY A 27 35.84 27.67 -8.06
N ILE A 28 36.69 27.62 -7.01
CA ILE A 28 36.25 27.62 -5.61
C ILE A 28 35.49 28.91 -5.27
N CYS A 29 36.04 30.06 -5.64
CA CYS A 29 35.38 31.35 -5.39
C CYS A 29 34.02 31.43 -6.10
N ILE A 30 33.92 30.90 -7.33
CA ILE A 30 32.64 30.87 -8.08
C ILE A 30 31.64 29.92 -7.41
N ILE A 31 32.04 28.71 -7.01
CA ILE A 31 31.13 27.74 -6.38
C ILE A 31 30.65 28.25 -5.02
N VAL A 32 31.54 28.81 -4.20
CA VAL A 32 31.17 29.32 -2.88
C VAL A 32 30.26 30.54 -3.02
N ASN A 33 30.66 31.54 -3.80
CA ASN A 33 29.88 32.78 -3.91
C ASN A 33 28.63 32.65 -4.79
N GLY A 34 28.67 31.78 -5.82
CA GLY A 34 27.57 31.60 -6.76
C GLY A 34 26.61 30.48 -6.41
N LEU A 35 27.00 29.51 -5.58
CA LEU A 35 26.18 28.34 -5.27
C LEU A 35 25.88 28.18 -3.77
N LEU A 36 26.85 28.44 -2.88
CA LEU A 36 26.62 28.25 -1.43
C LEU A 36 26.05 29.49 -0.72
N LEU A 37 26.46 30.69 -1.13
CA LEU A 37 25.96 31.95 -0.53
C LEU A 37 24.54 32.35 -0.93
N PRO A 38 24.07 32.20 -2.18
CA PRO A 38 22.71 32.60 -2.51
C PRO A 38 21.72 31.65 -1.84
N SER A 39 20.74 32.25 -1.14
CA SER A 39 19.65 31.53 -0.51
C SER A 39 18.45 31.45 -1.44
N THR A 40 17.75 30.32 -1.39
CA THR A 40 16.50 30.06 -2.11
C THR A 40 15.45 29.48 -1.17
N HIS A 41 14.24 29.33 -1.70
CA HIS A 41 13.12 28.71 -1.01
C HIS A 41 12.71 27.42 -1.72
N MET A 42 12.21 26.45 -0.96
CA MET A 42 11.69 25.18 -1.47
C MET A 42 10.28 24.95 -0.92
N VAL A 43 9.38 24.49 -1.79
CA VAL A 43 8.01 24.12 -1.40
C VAL A 43 7.91 22.60 -1.36
N ILE A 44 7.62 22.07 -0.17
CA ILE A 44 7.40 20.64 0.06
C ILE A 44 5.89 20.42 0.01
N LYS A 45 5.44 19.56 -0.91
CA LYS A 45 4.03 19.20 -1.08
C LYS A 45 3.80 17.77 -0.64
N ASP A 46 3.06 17.59 0.44
CA ASP A 46 2.58 16.27 0.86
C ASP A 46 1.29 15.93 0.11
N HIS A 47 1.31 14.84 -0.66
CA HIS A 47 0.16 14.39 -1.43
C HIS A 47 -0.85 13.58 -0.62
N ILE A 48 -0.46 13.07 0.56
CA ILE A 48 -1.33 12.33 1.47
C ILE A 48 -2.11 13.33 2.34
N SER A 49 -1.38 14.20 3.05
CA SER A 49 -1.99 15.21 3.94
C SER A 49 -2.56 16.42 3.19
N LYS A 50 -2.21 16.56 1.90
CA LYS A 50 -2.52 17.73 1.04
C LYS A 50 -1.94 19.04 1.56
N ASP A 51 -1.02 18.97 2.51
CA ASP A 51 -0.37 20.13 3.09
C ASP A 51 0.82 20.58 2.22
N THR A 52 1.09 21.88 2.27
CA THR A 52 2.20 22.51 1.57
C THR A 52 3.04 23.30 2.54
N ALA A 53 4.25 22.83 2.81
CA ALA A 53 5.20 23.51 3.67
C ALA A 53 6.20 24.29 2.82
N LYS A 54 6.39 25.58 3.12
CA LYS A 54 7.43 26.41 2.50
C LYS A 54 8.62 26.50 3.45
N VAL A 55 9.80 26.15 2.96
CA VAL A 55 11.06 26.26 3.70
C VAL A 55 11.94 27.31 3.01
N ASP A 56 12.26 28.37 3.74
CA ASP A 56 13.07 29.50 3.28
C ASP A 56 14.54 29.35 3.74
N HIS A 57 15.45 30.13 3.14
CA HIS A 57 16.88 30.22 3.49
C HIS A 57 17.73 28.96 3.22
N ILE A 58 17.48 28.27 2.12
CA ILE A 58 18.24 27.07 1.72
C ILE A 58 19.35 27.47 0.74
N PRO A 59 20.60 27.00 0.90
CA PRO A 59 21.66 27.25 -0.08
C PRO A 59 21.28 26.73 -1.47
N LEU A 60 21.52 27.53 -2.51
CA LEU A 60 21.23 27.15 -3.91
C LEU A 60 21.92 25.83 -4.30
N ALA A 61 23.15 25.61 -3.84
CA ALA A 61 23.95 24.40 -4.04
C ALA A 61 23.27 23.12 -3.53
N PHE A 62 22.38 23.25 -2.55
CA PHE A 62 21.54 22.16 -2.06
C PHE A 62 20.23 22.10 -2.84
N ALA A 63 19.54 23.23 -2.95
CA ALA A 63 18.18 23.29 -3.46
C ALA A 63 18.03 22.81 -4.90
N VAL A 64 18.96 23.18 -5.79
CA VAL A 64 18.89 22.83 -7.22
C VAL A 64 19.07 21.32 -7.46
N PRO A 65 20.18 20.67 -7.03
CA PRO A 65 20.37 19.25 -7.30
C PRO A 65 19.33 18.39 -6.57
N VAL A 66 19.00 18.71 -5.31
CA VAL A 66 17.98 17.95 -4.56
C VAL A 66 16.59 18.13 -5.20
N GLY A 67 16.22 19.34 -5.60
CA GLY A 67 14.95 19.61 -6.27
C GLY A 67 14.78 18.82 -7.57
N ILE A 68 15.81 18.80 -8.43
CA ILE A 68 15.79 18.02 -9.68
C ILE A 68 15.66 16.52 -9.39
N LEU A 69 16.39 16.01 -8.38
CA LEU A 69 16.37 14.59 -8.04
C LEU A 69 15.04 14.16 -7.41
N GLU A 70 14.42 15.00 -6.57
CA GLU A 70 13.09 14.77 -6.01
C GLU A 70 12.01 14.86 -7.09
N GLU A 71 12.11 15.79 -8.05
CA GLU A 71 11.17 15.87 -9.17
C GLU A 71 11.28 14.64 -10.08
N PHE A 72 12.50 14.16 -10.34
CA PHE A 72 12.73 12.91 -11.07
C PHE A 72 12.14 11.70 -10.34
N GLY A 73 12.37 11.59 -9.02
CA GLY A 73 11.75 10.56 -8.18
C GLY A 73 10.22 10.63 -8.23
N TYR A 74 9.66 11.84 -8.12
CA TYR A 74 8.23 12.09 -8.25
C TYR A 74 7.66 11.63 -9.60
N ILE A 75 8.37 11.88 -10.70
CA ILE A 75 7.96 11.41 -12.04
C ILE A 75 7.98 9.87 -12.11
N ILE A 76 9.03 9.22 -11.61
CA ILE A 76 9.12 7.75 -11.58
C ILE A 76 7.97 7.17 -10.77
N THR A 77 7.75 7.65 -9.54
CA THR A 77 6.68 7.17 -8.68
C THR A 77 5.32 7.38 -9.35
N ARG A 78 5.07 8.56 -9.94
CA ARG A 78 3.82 8.85 -10.63
C ARG A 78 3.60 7.93 -11.84
N GLY A 79 4.65 7.64 -12.59
CA GLY A 79 4.64 6.77 -13.76
C GLY A 79 4.40 5.30 -13.40
N PHE A 80 5.10 4.78 -12.39
CA PHE A 80 4.87 3.43 -11.87
C PHE A 80 3.43 3.29 -11.37
N GLU A 81 2.96 4.22 -10.54
CA GLU A 81 1.59 4.19 -10.05
C GLU A 81 0.57 4.33 -11.19
N GLN A 82 0.88 5.10 -12.25
CA GLN A 82 0.03 5.22 -13.44
C GLN A 82 -0.16 3.91 -14.19
N ALA A 83 0.87 3.06 -14.26
CA ALA A 83 0.75 1.74 -14.86
C ALA A 83 -0.23 0.84 -14.08
N PHE A 84 -0.31 1.01 -12.75
CA PHE A 84 -1.20 0.22 -11.88
C PHE A 84 -2.52 0.92 -11.55
N ARG A 85 -2.77 2.14 -12.07
CA ARG A 85 -4.00 2.89 -11.81
C ARG A 85 -5.24 2.13 -12.30
N PRO A 86 -6.30 2.01 -11.48
CA PRO A 86 -7.58 1.45 -11.89
C PRO A 86 -8.30 2.29 -12.96
N PHE A 87 -8.11 3.61 -12.93
CA PHE A 87 -8.92 4.57 -13.69
C PHE A 87 -8.08 5.76 -14.20
N SER A 88 -8.59 6.48 -15.20
CA SER A 88 -7.93 7.66 -15.82
C SER A 88 -8.12 8.97 -15.03
N ASN A 89 -9.07 9.03 -14.08
CA ASN A 89 -9.27 10.21 -13.24
C ASN A 89 -8.24 10.30 -12.10
N GLN A 90 -7.53 11.42 -12.08
CA GLN A 90 -6.44 11.77 -11.16
C GLN A 90 -6.81 11.79 -9.67
N LYS A 91 -8.11 11.87 -9.34
CA LYS A 91 -8.59 11.96 -7.94
C LYS A 91 -8.30 10.70 -7.13
N PHE A 92 -8.17 9.55 -7.79
CA PHE A 92 -8.01 8.26 -7.10
C PHE A 92 -6.69 7.55 -7.42
N ASP A 93 -5.67 8.33 -7.76
CA ASP A 93 -4.31 7.83 -7.92
C ASP A 93 -3.81 7.25 -6.58
N TYR A 94 -3.26 6.03 -6.59
CA TYR A 94 -2.69 5.38 -5.41
C TYR A 94 -1.67 6.24 -4.67
N PHE A 95 -0.94 7.06 -5.43
CA PHE A 95 -0.01 8.07 -4.91
C PHE A 95 -0.63 9.03 -3.88
N ASN A 96 -1.92 9.34 -3.97
CA ASN A 96 -2.62 10.18 -3.00
C ASN A 96 -2.95 9.46 -1.68
N TYR A 97 -2.86 8.13 -1.64
CA TYR A 97 -3.22 7.29 -0.49
C TYR A 97 -2.02 6.61 0.17
N GLY A 98 -0.81 6.96 -0.28
CA GLY A 98 0.46 6.51 0.28
C GLY A 98 1.09 5.31 -0.44
N LEU A 99 2.41 5.18 -0.24
CA LEU A 99 3.32 4.28 -0.96
C LEU A 99 2.98 2.77 -0.89
N LEU A 100 2.09 2.35 0.02
CA LEU A 100 1.76 0.95 0.26
C LEU A 100 0.27 0.64 0.16
N PHE A 101 -0.51 1.55 -0.43
CA PHE A 101 -1.94 1.35 -0.60
C PHE A 101 -2.26 0.04 -1.33
N GLY A 102 -1.57 -0.25 -2.44
CA GLY A 102 -1.82 -1.47 -3.23
C GLY A 102 -1.56 -2.76 -2.45
N GLN A 103 -0.48 -2.81 -1.65
CA GLN A 103 -0.16 -3.97 -0.81
C GLN A 103 -1.15 -4.12 0.35
N ARG A 104 -1.51 -3.02 1.02
CA ARG A 104 -2.53 -3.02 2.07
C ARG A 104 -3.89 -3.47 1.53
N LEU A 105 -4.27 -3.03 0.32
CA LEU A 105 -5.48 -3.50 -0.36
C LEU A 105 -5.43 -5.01 -0.59
N LYS A 106 -4.32 -5.54 -1.14
CA LYS A 106 -4.16 -6.99 -1.33
C LYS A 106 -4.21 -7.76 0.00
N GLN A 107 -3.61 -7.24 1.05
CA GLN A 107 -3.62 -7.88 2.36
C GLN A 107 -5.03 -7.88 2.97
N GLU A 108 -5.75 -6.76 2.91
CA GLU A 108 -7.13 -6.67 3.40
C GLU A 108 -8.05 -7.60 2.61
N VAL A 109 -7.94 -7.67 1.27
CA VAL A 109 -8.74 -8.57 0.42
C VAL A 109 -8.49 -10.04 0.76
N LYS A 110 -7.23 -10.46 0.97
CA LYS A 110 -6.90 -11.82 1.45
C LYS A 110 -7.52 -12.12 2.82
N ASN A 111 -7.57 -11.12 3.69
CA ASN A 111 -8.08 -11.25 5.05
C ASN A 111 -9.56 -10.93 5.19
N VAL A 112 -10.31 -10.90 4.08
CA VAL A 112 -11.75 -10.70 4.13
C VAL A 112 -12.41 -11.87 4.86
N ARG A 113 -13.09 -11.55 5.96
CA ARG A 113 -13.83 -12.49 6.80
C ARG A 113 -15.25 -11.99 6.99
N ILE A 114 -16.21 -12.91 7.02
CA ILE A 114 -17.59 -12.64 7.42
C ILE A 114 -17.57 -12.23 8.88
N LYS A 115 -18.19 -11.11 9.22
CA LYS A 115 -18.14 -10.55 10.59
C LYS A 115 -19.49 -10.52 11.29
N ASP A 116 -20.58 -10.54 10.55
CA ASP A 116 -21.89 -10.51 11.18
C ASP A 116 -22.12 -11.79 11.99
N PRO A 117 -22.49 -11.70 13.29
CA PRO A 117 -22.57 -12.88 14.15
C PRO A 117 -23.59 -13.90 13.64
N VAL A 118 -24.69 -13.45 13.03
CA VAL A 118 -25.70 -14.33 12.43
C VAL A 118 -25.11 -15.02 11.19
N ASN A 119 -24.48 -14.24 10.30
CA ASN A 119 -23.88 -14.77 9.07
C ASN A 119 -22.69 -15.69 9.35
N VAL A 120 -21.90 -15.41 10.40
CA VAL A 120 -20.79 -16.27 10.85
C VAL A 120 -21.32 -17.62 11.31
N ASN A 121 -22.40 -17.63 12.12
CA ASN A 121 -23.03 -18.87 12.56
C ASN A 121 -23.61 -19.67 11.38
N ASN A 122 -24.35 -18.99 10.49
CA ASN A 122 -24.94 -19.59 9.30
C ASN A 122 -23.88 -20.16 8.35
N MET A 123 -22.81 -19.41 8.10
CA MET A 123 -21.69 -19.87 7.28
C MET A 123 -20.95 -21.04 7.94
N ARG A 124 -20.76 -21.03 9.26
CA ARG A 124 -20.15 -22.16 9.98
C ARG A 124 -20.96 -23.45 9.81
N GLU A 125 -22.27 -23.39 9.99
CA GLU A 125 -23.15 -24.55 9.79
C GLU A 125 -23.18 -25.02 8.33
N PHE A 126 -23.20 -24.09 7.38
CA PHE A 126 -23.08 -24.40 5.95
C PHE A 126 -21.76 -25.09 5.61
N VAL A 127 -20.61 -24.53 6.02
CA VAL A 127 -19.28 -25.10 5.77
C VAL A 127 -19.19 -26.50 6.37
N LYS A 128 -19.64 -26.68 7.62
CA LYS A 128 -19.63 -27.98 8.31
C LYS A 128 -20.38 -29.05 7.52
N ARG A 129 -21.64 -28.78 7.17
CA ARG A 129 -22.59 -29.76 6.63
C ARG A 129 -22.53 -29.92 5.11
N CYS A 130 -22.31 -28.83 4.39
CA CYS A 130 -22.39 -28.78 2.93
C CYS A 130 -21.02 -28.71 2.24
N VAL A 131 -19.93 -28.41 2.95
CA VAL A 131 -18.58 -28.32 2.35
C VAL A 131 -17.66 -29.43 2.88
N VAL A 132 -17.43 -29.45 4.19
CA VAL A 132 -16.43 -30.33 4.80
C VAL A 132 -16.88 -31.79 4.84
N LEU A 133 -18.11 -32.05 5.31
CA LEU A 133 -18.65 -33.40 5.33
C LEU A 133 -18.69 -34.09 3.95
N PRO A 134 -19.18 -33.45 2.86
CA PRO A 134 -19.13 -34.07 1.54
C PRO A 134 -17.71 -34.25 1.00
N ALA A 135 -16.80 -33.30 1.26
CA ALA A 135 -15.39 -33.44 0.89
C ALA A 135 -14.69 -34.62 1.59
N MET A 136 -15.03 -34.89 2.85
CA MET A 136 -14.49 -36.02 3.61
C MET A 136 -15.05 -37.37 3.15
N ILE A 137 -16.34 -37.41 2.80
CA ILE A 137 -17.03 -38.64 2.36
C ILE A 137 -16.69 -38.94 0.88
N GLY A 138 -16.35 -37.92 0.08
CA GLY A 138 -15.98 -38.08 -1.34
C GLY A 138 -17.17 -38.27 -2.30
N TYR A 139 -18.40 -38.02 -1.85
CA TYR A 139 -19.61 -38.28 -2.65
C TYR A 139 -19.92 -37.21 -3.69
N SER A 140 -19.64 -35.94 -3.41
CA SER A 140 -19.95 -34.81 -4.31
C SER A 140 -18.70 -34.16 -4.90
N PHE A 141 -17.64 -34.05 -4.10
CA PHE A 141 -16.30 -33.58 -4.48
C PHE A 141 -15.31 -34.15 -3.45
N THR A 142 -14.05 -34.28 -3.83
CA THR A 142 -12.99 -34.77 -2.93
C THR A 142 -12.30 -33.60 -2.22
N LYS A 143 -11.52 -33.91 -1.17
CA LYS A 143 -10.68 -32.92 -0.51
C LYS A 143 -9.63 -32.35 -1.48
N GLU A 144 -9.05 -33.17 -2.34
CA GLU A 144 -8.09 -32.77 -3.36
C GLU A 144 -8.73 -31.79 -4.34
N GLU A 145 -9.94 -32.11 -4.83
CA GLU A 145 -10.67 -31.24 -5.74
C GLU A 145 -11.02 -29.90 -5.08
N LEU A 146 -11.45 -29.91 -3.81
CA LEU A 146 -11.76 -28.69 -3.07
C LEU A 146 -10.54 -27.77 -2.90
N PHE A 147 -9.34 -28.34 -2.68
CA PHE A 147 -8.10 -27.57 -2.53
C PHE A 147 -7.48 -27.14 -3.86
N ALA A 148 -7.66 -27.92 -4.93
CA ALA A 148 -7.13 -27.60 -6.26
C ALA A 148 -7.99 -26.60 -7.04
N THR A 149 -9.22 -26.34 -6.58
CA THR A 149 -10.18 -25.48 -7.28
C THR A 149 -9.87 -23.98 -7.13
N ASP A 150 -9.83 -23.27 -8.25
CA ASP A 150 -9.65 -21.80 -8.28
C ASP A 150 -10.83 -21.01 -7.72
N ASN A 151 -12.05 -21.55 -7.83
CA ASN A 151 -13.28 -20.94 -7.32
C ASN A 151 -14.17 -21.96 -6.58
N ILE A 152 -14.01 -22.00 -5.26
CA ILE A 152 -14.72 -22.89 -4.33
C ILE A 152 -16.22 -22.65 -4.41
N TRP A 153 -16.65 -21.39 -4.52
CA TRP A 153 -18.07 -21.07 -4.56
C TRP A 153 -18.75 -21.62 -5.82
N LYS A 154 -18.08 -21.54 -6.98
CA LYS A 154 -18.56 -22.13 -8.24
C LYS A 154 -18.70 -23.64 -8.15
N LEU A 155 -17.69 -24.33 -7.60
CA LEU A 155 -17.75 -25.78 -7.36
C LEU A 155 -18.93 -26.17 -6.47
N LEU A 156 -19.16 -25.42 -5.39
CA LEU A 156 -20.29 -25.66 -4.49
C LEU A 156 -21.63 -25.44 -5.18
N LYS A 157 -21.74 -24.44 -6.06
CA LYS A 157 -22.97 -24.19 -6.82
C LYS A 157 -23.30 -25.32 -7.79
N GLU A 158 -22.29 -25.88 -8.44
CA GLU A 158 -22.46 -26.95 -9.42
C GLU A 158 -22.69 -28.32 -8.76
N LYS A 159 -21.98 -28.59 -7.65
CA LYS A 159 -21.97 -29.91 -6.99
C LYS A 159 -22.72 -29.98 -5.65
N ALA A 160 -23.46 -28.94 -5.25
CA ALA A 160 -24.25 -28.97 -4.02
C ALA A 160 -25.31 -30.07 -4.06
N GLY A 161 -25.21 -31.02 -3.12
CA GLY A 161 -26.18 -32.11 -2.99
C GLY A 161 -27.55 -31.64 -2.48
N GLY A 162 -28.63 -32.20 -3.02
CA GLY A 162 -30.00 -31.88 -2.63
C GLY A 162 -30.51 -32.59 -1.36
N LEU A 163 -29.82 -33.61 -0.88
CA LEU A 163 -30.32 -34.47 0.21
C LEU A 163 -29.98 -33.95 1.60
N ARG A 164 -28.82 -33.30 1.76
CA ARG A 164 -28.39 -32.80 3.07
C ARG A 164 -29.07 -31.49 3.38
N ARG A 165 -29.64 -31.41 4.59
CA ARG A 165 -30.26 -30.21 5.10
C ARG A 165 -29.39 -29.54 6.16
N VAL A 166 -29.44 -28.22 6.19
CA VAL A 166 -28.77 -27.38 7.18
C VAL A 166 -29.81 -26.45 7.78
N LYS A 167 -29.68 -26.18 9.08
CA LYS A 167 -30.50 -25.20 9.77
C LYS A 167 -29.78 -23.86 9.74
N LEU A 168 -30.34 -22.88 9.06
CA LEU A 168 -29.85 -21.50 9.07
C LEU A 168 -30.76 -20.64 9.93
N PHE A 169 -30.18 -19.69 10.65
CA PHE A 169 -30.93 -18.70 11.40
C PHE A 169 -31.33 -17.55 10.48
N GLU A 170 -32.64 -17.36 10.28
CA GLU A 170 -33.16 -16.23 9.50
C GLU A 170 -33.48 -15.06 10.46
N PRO A 171 -32.81 -13.91 10.33
CA PRO A 171 -32.98 -12.79 11.27
C PRO A 171 -34.37 -12.16 11.22
N LYS A 172 -35.08 -12.24 10.08
CA LYS A 172 -36.43 -11.66 9.92
C LYS A 172 -37.50 -12.47 10.66
N THR A 173 -37.45 -13.79 10.52
CA THR A 173 -38.43 -14.70 11.15
C THR A 173 -38.00 -15.13 12.56
N ARG A 174 -36.73 -14.89 12.93
CA ARG A 174 -36.10 -15.31 14.19
C ARG A 174 -36.19 -16.82 14.41
N GLN A 175 -36.27 -17.60 13.33
CA GLN A 175 -36.40 -19.05 13.37
C GLN A 175 -35.26 -19.72 12.60
N TYR A 176 -35.01 -20.98 12.95
CA TYR A 176 -34.10 -21.84 12.21
C TYR A 176 -34.83 -22.51 11.06
N GLU A 177 -34.62 -22.04 9.84
CA GLU A 177 -35.14 -22.70 8.65
C GLU A 177 -34.20 -23.83 8.23
N SER A 178 -34.78 -25.02 8.05
CA SER A 178 -34.06 -26.15 7.51
C SER A 178 -34.15 -26.11 5.99
N MET A 179 -33.03 -25.89 5.31
CA MET A 179 -32.92 -25.81 3.86
C MET A 179 -31.95 -26.87 3.33
N THR A 180 -32.12 -27.32 2.10
CA THR A 180 -31.13 -28.21 1.44
C THR A 180 -29.85 -27.46 1.12
N CYS A 181 -28.70 -28.13 1.02
CA CYS A 181 -27.43 -27.46 0.66
C CYS A 181 -27.53 -26.67 -0.66
N LYS A 182 -28.33 -27.15 -1.62
CA LYS A 182 -28.60 -26.45 -2.89
C LYS A 182 -29.39 -25.15 -2.69
N GLU A 183 -30.42 -25.19 -1.83
CA GLU A 183 -31.21 -24.00 -1.46
C GLU A 183 -30.35 -23.00 -0.67
N VAL A 184 -29.51 -23.49 0.25
CA VAL A 184 -28.60 -22.65 1.04
C VAL A 184 -27.62 -21.90 0.15
N VAL A 185 -27.02 -22.55 -0.86
CA VAL A 185 -26.14 -21.85 -1.81
C VAL A 185 -26.86 -20.68 -2.48
N ALA A 186 -28.10 -20.89 -2.93
CA ALA A 186 -28.91 -19.82 -3.52
C ALA A 186 -29.26 -18.71 -2.51
N TYR A 187 -29.54 -19.07 -1.26
CA TYR A 187 -29.81 -18.11 -0.18
C TYR A 187 -28.60 -17.23 0.14
N LEU A 188 -27.42 -17.84 0.32
CA LEU A 188 -26.18 -17.12 0.64
C LEU A 188 -25.76 -16.17 -0.50
N GLU A 189 -25.96 -16.60 -1.75
CA GLU A 189 -25.68 -15.78 -2.94
C GLU A 189 -26.56 -14.53 -3.02
N ARG A 190 -27.83 -14.62 -2.63
CA ARG A 190 -28.78 -13.50 -2.70
C ARG A 190 -28.74 -12.58 -1.49
N HIS A 191 -28.48 -13.11 -0.30
CA HIS A 191 -28.67 -12.38 0.95
C HIS A 191 -27.37 -12.11 1.70
N LEU A 192 -26.52 -13.11 1.90
CA LEU A 192 -25.32 -12.96 2.73
C LEU A 192 -24.21 -12.19 2.01
N PHE A 193 -23.79 -12.64 0.82
CA PHE A 193 -22.64 -12.03 0.13
C PHE A 193 -22.86 -10.56 -0.22
N PRO A 194 -24.02 -10.11 -0.73
CA PRO A 194 -24.24 -8.69 -1.02
C PRO A 194 -24.13 -7.80 0.23
N GLN A 195 -24.62 -8.28 1.38
CA GLN A 195 -24.56 -7.54 2.65
C GLN A 195 -23.13 -7.47 3.20
N GLU A 196 -22.39 -8.58 3.18
CA GLU A 196 -21.00 -8.60 3.64
C GLU A 196 -20.09 -7.78 2.70
N GLU A 197 -20.30 -7.84 1.37
CA GLU A 197 -19.59 -7.00 0.40
C GLU A 197 -19.74 -5.51 0.73
N GLU A 198 -20.96 -5.05 1.01
CA GLU A 198 -21.22 -3.65 1.37
C GLU A 198 -20.55 -3.27 2.69
N ARG A 199 -20.58 -4.15 3.70
CA ARG A 199 -19.89 -3.93 4.96
C ARG A 199 -18.36 -3.83 4.79
N ILE A 200 -17.77 -4.70 3.97
CA ILE A 200 -16.34 -4.70 3.66
C ILE A 200 -15.95 -3.40 2.97
N LEU A 201 -16.75 -2.98 1.97
CA LEU A 201 -16.59 -1.72 1.26
C LEU A 201 -16.55 -0.53 2.22
N VAL A 202 -17.54 -0.39 3.10
CA VAL A 202 -17.62 0.72 4.07
C VAL A 202 -16.42 0.71 5.02
N LYS A 203 -16.04 -0.47 5.54
CA LYS A 203 -14.87 -0.59 6.41
C LYS A 203 -13.58 -0.19 5.69
N PHE A 204 -13.38 -0.67 4.46
CA PHE A 204 -12.20 -0.33 3.67
C PHE A 204 -12.17 1.17 3.35
N ALA A 205 -13.31 1.73 2.94
CA ALA A 205 -13.47 3.17 2.69
C ALA A 205 -13.01 4.01 3.89
N SER A 206 -13.56 3.72 5.07
CA SER A 206 -13.26 4.43 6.32
C SER A 206 -11.84 4.27 6.85
N ARG A 207 -11.07 3.28 6.38
CA ARG A 207 -9.69 3.06 6.86
C ARG A 207 -8.66 3.57 5.88
N SER A 208 -8.83 3.22 4.61
CA SER A 208 -7.83 3.48 3.58
C SER A 208 -7.96 4.87 2.97
N PHE A 209 -9.17 5.43 2.87
CA PHE A 209 -9.37 6.77 2.31
C PHE A 209 -9.31 7.87 3.36
N ASN A 210 -9.62 7.57 4.63
CA ASN A 210 -9.46 8.55 5.73
C ASN A 210 -8.01 8.92 6.03
N GLN A 211 -7.02 8.12 5.57
CA GLN A 211 -5.60 8.45 5.69
C GLN A 211 -5.16 9.51 4.69
N ALA A 212 -5.79 9.58 3.51
CA ALA A 212 -5.65 10.74 2.66
C ALA A 212 -6.56 11.81 3.24
N ASN A 213 -6.06 13.02 3.49
CA ASN A 213 -6.87 14.16 3.94
C ASN A 213 -7.81 14.67 2.80
N ASP A 214 -8.16 13.77 1.87
CA ASP A 214 -9.16 13.96 0.84
C ASP A 214 -10.52 13.98 1.52
N SER A 215 -10.86 15.18 1.98
CA SER A 215 -12.23 15.65 2.26
C SER A 215 -13.09 15.67 0.98
N GLY A 216 -12.82 14.76 0.03
CA GLY A 216 -13.75 14.40 -1.01
C GLY A 216 -15.06 14.00 -0.34
N THR A 217 -16.11 14.73 -0.69
CA THR A 217 -17.51 14.69 -0.22
C THR A 217 -18.22 13.34 -0.45
N TYR A 218 -17.55 12.23 -0.23
CA TYR A 218 -18.07 10.88 -0.40
C TYR A 218 -18.46 10.25 0.94
N PHE A 219 -17.85 10.68 2.04
CA PHE A 219 -18.17 10.25 3.40
C PHE A 219 -18.31 11.46 4.30
N ASN A 220 -19.56 11.83 4.60
CA ASN A 220 -19.83 12.68 5.74
C ASN A 220 -19.68 11.81 6.98
N TYR A 221 -18.81 12.19 7.92
CA TYR A 221 -18.72 11.54 9.21
C TYR A 221 -19.51 12.36 10.24
N ASP A 222 -20.18 11.69 11.18
CA ASP A 222 -20.66 12.38 12.37
C ASP A 222 -19.48 12.77 13.27
N GLY A 223 -19.70 13.64 14.25
CA GLY A 223 -18.66 14.05 15.21
C GLY A 223 -18.15 12.92 16.13
N LYS A 224 -18.62 11.68 15.92
CA LYS A 224 -18.20 10.46 16.64
C LYS A 224 -17.48 9.46 15.72
N GLY A 225 -17.20 9.83 14.47
CA GLY A 225 -16.49 9.00 13.49
C GLY A 225 -17.34 7.94 12.79
N HIS A 226 -18.66 7.98 12.92
CA HIS A 226 -19.56 7.10 12.17
C HIS A 226 -19.91 7.71 10.81
N LEU A 227 -19.99 6.86 9.79
CA LEU A 227 -20.41 7.24 8.45
C LEU A 227 -21.86 7.75 8.48
N LYS A 228 -22.11 9.04 8.23
CA LYS A 228 -23.44 9.50 7.77
C LYS A 228 -23.72 8.86 6.42
N LYS A 229 -24.99 8.54 6.16
CA LYS A 229 -25.43 7.92 4.90
C LYS A 229 -24.81 8.67 3.71
N PRO A 230 -23.93 8.03 2.93
CA PRO A 230 -23.37 8.64 1.73
C PRO A 230 -24.49 8.84 0.71
N ASN A 231 -24.37 9.87 -0.14
CA ASN A 231 -25.26 10.01 -1.29
C ASN A 231 -25.18 8.73 -2.16
N LEU A 232 -26.31 8.31 -2.73
CA LEU A 232 -26.41 7.07 -3.52
C LEU A 232 -25.37 7.02 -4.66
N GLU A 233 -25.10 8.16 -5.29
CA GLU A 233 -24.09 8.28 -6.36
C GLU A 233 -22.66 8.08 -5.85
N ALA A 234 -22.33 8.64 -4.68
CA ALA A 234 -21.02 8.50 -4.06
C ALA A 234 -20.73 7.05 -3.64
N SER A 235 -21.75 6.36 -3.10
CA SER A 235 -21.61 4.95 -2.71
C SER A 235 -21.48 4.02 -3.92
N LEU A 236 -22.22 4.28 -5.01
CA LEU A 236 -22.09 3.54 -6.27
C LEU A 236 -20.72 3.76 -6.92
N TYR A 237 -20.25 5.00 -6.95
CA TYR A 237 -18.93 5.33 -7.48
C TYR A 237 -17.82 4.63 -6.70
N LEU A 238 -17.86 4.67 -5.36
CA LEU A 238 -16.87 3.97 -4.53
C LEU A 238 -16.94 2.46 -4.75
N LYS A 239 -18.14 1.88 -4.80
CA LYS A 239 -18.33 0.44 -5.04
C LYS A 239 -17.69 0.04 -6.36
N HIS A 240 -17.88 0.83 -7.41
CA HIS A 240 -17.24 0.59 -8.70
C HIS A 240 -15.72 0.76 -8.63
N TYR A 241 -15.24 1.81 -7.97
CA TYR A 241 -13.81 2.03 -7.74
C TYR A 241 -13.18 0.84 -7.03
N PHE A 242 -13.61 0.51 -5.81
CA PHE A 242 -13.06 -0.59 -5.02
C PHE A 242 -13.03 -1.91 -5.79
N LYS A 243 -14.13 -2.27 -6.47
CA LYS A 243 -14.19 -3.49 -7.28
C LYS A 243 -13.17 -3.46 -8.41
N ASN A 244 -13.02 -2.35 -9.13
CA ASN A 244 -12.01 -2.25 -10.20
C ASN A 244 -10.57 -2.28 -9.68
N ASN A 245 -10.30 -1.70 -8.51
CA ASN A 245 -9.00 -1.78 -7.85
C ASN A 245 -8.62 -3.23 -7.56
N ILE A 246 -9.57 -4.00 -7.02
CA ILE A 246 -9.39 -5.43 -6.78
C ILE A 246 -9.13 -6.17 -8.11
N LYS A 247 -9.94 -5.90 -9.15
CA LYS A 247 -9.76 -6.53 -10.47
C LYS A 247 -8.35 -6.31 -11.02
N LYS A 248 -7.85 -5.07 -11.01
CA LYS A 248 -6.49 -4.78 -11.50
C LYS A 248 -5.39 -5.30 -10.59
N ALA A 249 -5.54 -5.16 -9.27
CA ALA A 249 -4.53 -5.61 -8.32
C ALA A 249 -4.30 -7.13 -8.39
N TYR A 250 -5.36 -7.89 -8.66
CA TYR A 250 -5.32 -9.36 -8.74
C TYR A 250 -5.34 -9.94 -10.16
N GLY A 251 -5.55 -9.12 -11.18
CA GLY A 251 -5.70 -9.59 -12.57
C GLY A 251 -6.95 -10.46 -12.78
N VAL A 252 -8.05 -10.19 -12.06
CA VAL A 252 -9.28 -11.00 -12.09
C VAL A 252 -10.42 -10.30 -12.83
N GLY A 253 -11.29 -11.07 -13.49
CA GLY A 253 -12.45 -10.53 -14.22
C GLY A 253 -13.59 -10.01 -13.32
N SER A 254 -13.70 -10.53 -12.10
CA SER A 254 -14.78 -10.25 -11.14
C SER A 254 -14.21 -10.09 -9.73
N ALA A 255 -14.45 -8.93 -9.11
CA ALA A 255 -13.98 -8.69 -7.74
C ALA A 255 -14.87 -9.39 -6.73
N GLU A 256 -16.15 -9.50 -7.05
CA GLU A 256 -17.18 -10.20 -6.29
C GLU A 256 -16.81 -11.66 -6.11
N ASP A 257 -16.40 -12.33 -7.18
CA ASP A 257 -16.04 -13.74 -7.12
C ASP A 257 -14.75 -13.94 -6.32
N LEU A 258 -13.79 -13.02 -6.41
CA LEU A 258 -12.59 -13.04 -5.56
C LEU A 258 -12.96 -12.83 -4.09
N LEU A 259 -13.82 -11.87 -3.76
CA LEU A 259 -14.25 -11.61 -2.39
C LEU A 259 -14.99 -12.81 -1.80
N LYS A 260 -15.91 -13.42 -2.56
CA LYS A 260 -16.57 -14.68 -2.19
C LYS A 260 -15.55 -15.79 -1.96
N GLN A 261 -14.57 -15.94 -2.86
CA GLN A 261 -13.52 -16.95 -2.74
C GLN A 261 -12.71 -16.76 -1.45
N GLN A 262 -12.25 -15.54 -1.15
CA GLN A 262 -11.50 -15.26 0.09
C GLN A 262 -12.35 -15.45 1.35
N MET A 263 -13.63 -15.04 1.31
CA MET A 263 -14.57 -15.33 2.40
C MET A 263 -14.72 -16.83 2.63
N MET A 264 -14.84 -17.63 1.58
CA MET A 264 -14.96 -19.08 1.66
C MET A 264 -13.68 -19.75 2.19
N ILE A 265 -12.51 -19.36 1.68
CA ILE A 265 -11.21 -19.85 2.15
C ILE A 265 -11.08 -19.59 3.65
N ASN A 266 -11.37 -18.36 4.10
CA ASN A 266 -11.28 -17.99 5.50
C ASN A 266 -12.36 -18.65 6.37
N ALA A 267 -13.55 -18.94 5.83
CA ALA A 267 -14.58 -19.68 6.55
C ALA A 267 -14.21 -21.16 6.73
N ILE A 268 -13.59 -21.79 5.71
CA ILE A 268 -13.14 -23.19 5.74
C ILE A 268 -11.89 -23.35 6.61
N SER A 269 -10.94 -22.42 6.57
CA SER A 269 -9.72 -22.47 7.39
C SER A 269 -10.04 -22.49 8.88
N ASN A 270 -11.07 -21.75 9.31
CA ASN A 270 -11.57 -21.75 10.68
C ASN A 270 -12.20 -23.08 11.12
N PHE A 271 -12.62 -23.94 10.18
CA PHE A 271 -13.12 -25.28 10.49
C PHE A 271 -11.99 -26.30 10.70
N ARG A 272 -10.78 -25.99 10.21
CA ARG A 272 -9.62 -26.89 10.23
C ARG A 272 -8.93 -26.86 11.60
N SER A 273 -9.68 -27.10 12.68
CA SER A 273 -9.11 -27.24 14.02
C SER A 273 -8.62 -28.68 14.22
N GLY A 274 -7.32 -28.88 14.00
CA GLY A 274 -6.56 -29.84 14.81
C GLY A 274 -6.53 -29.39 16.28
N SER A 275 -5.68 -30.00 17.12
CA SER A 275 -5.62 -29.69 18.55
C SER A 275 -5.60 -28.17 18.82
N TYR A 276 -6.31 -27.73 19.87
CA TYR A 276 -6.43 -26.32 20.25
C TYR A 276 -5.07 -25.61 20.31
N ALA A 277 -4.01 -26.32 20.73
CA ALA A 277 -2.65 -25.81 20.75
C ALA A 277 -2.12 -25.41 19.36
N VAL A 278 -2.36 -26.22 18.32
CA VAL A 278 -1.93 -25.92 16.95
C VAL A 278 -2.74 -24.77 16.36
N ALA A 279 -4.05 -24.72 16.62
CA ALA A 279 -4.89 -23.62 16.18
C ALA A 279 -4.47 -22.29 16.83
N ARG A 280 -4.19 -22.29 18.14
CA ARG A 280 -3.69 -21.13 18.87
C ARG A 280 -2.33 -20.69 18.35
N ALA A 281 -1.39 -21.60 18.15
CA ALA A 281 -0.05 -21.29 17.63
C ALA A 281 -0.10 -20.70 16.21
N ARG A 282 -0.96 -21.23 15.33
CA ARG A 282 -1.15 -20.69 13.97
C ARG A 282 -1.79 -19.30 13.98
N MET A 283 -2.83 -19.09 14.78
CA MET A 283 -3.44 -17.76 14.92
C MET A 283 -2.44 -16.74 15.48
N GLN A 284 -1.59 -17.14 16.43
CA GLN A 284 -0.52 -16.29 16.92
C GLN A 284 0.51 -15.97 15.83
N HIS A 285 0.94 -16.97 15.05
CA HIS A 285 1.88 -16.74 13.95
C HIS A 285 1.29 -15.84 12.86
N GLU A 286 0.06 -16.09 12.42
CA GLU A 286 -0.64 -15.27 11.43
C GLU A 286 -0.81 -13.83 11.94
N SER A 287 -1.24 -13.66 13.19
CA SER A 287 -1.34 -12.33 13.81
C SER A 287 0.01 -11.62 13.86
N SER A 288 1.08 -12.30 14.27
CA SER A 288 2.42 -11.72 14.30
C SER A 288 2.93 -11.35 12.91
N SER A 289 2.66 -12.16 11.89
CA SER A 289 3.00 -11.84 10.49
C SER A 289 2.22 -10.64 9.97
N LEU A 290 0.92 -10.53 10.28
CA LEU A 290 0.10 -9.38 9.89
C LEU A 290 0.58 -8.09 10.57
N ILE A 291 0.90 -8.15 11.86
CA ILE A 291 1.50 -7.03 12.60
C ILE A 291 2.85 -6.67 11.99
N GLY A 292 3.71 -7.64 11.68
CA GLY A 292 4.99 -7.39 11.01
C GLY A 292 4.84 -6.67 9.67
N SER A 293 3.83 -7.02 8.87
CA SER A 293 3.50 -6.33 7.63
C SER A 293 3.03 -4.89 7.87
N ASP A 294 2.15 -4.69 8.86
CA ASP A 294 1.64 -3.36 9.20
C ASP A 294 2.76 -2.44 9.71
N MET A 295 3.63 -2.97 10.57
CA MET A 295 4.83 -2.30 11.06
C MET A 295 5.79 -1.97 9.92
N ALA A 296 6.09 -2.92 9.03
CA ALA A 296 6.91 -2.67 7.85
C ALA A 296 6.32 -1.53 7.00
N SER A 297 5.00 -1.45 6.91
CA SER A 297 4.34 -0.41 6.12
C SER A 297 4.50 1.01 6.66
N ILE A 298 4.87 1.15 7.93
CA ILE A 298 5.14 2.43 8.58
C ILE A 298 6.65 2.67 8.63
N TYR A 299 7.44 1.65 8.98
CA TYR A 299 8.87 1.78 9.18
C TYR A 299 9.66 1.88 7.87
N LEU A 300 9.23 1.25 6.77
CA LEU A 300 9.94 1.34 5.48
C LEU A 300 10.00 2.80 4.97
N PRO A 301 8.87 3.53 4.85
CA PRO A 301 8.92 4.95 4.49
C PRO A 301 9.69 5.80 5.50
N LEU A 302 9.55 5.51 6.81
CA LEU A 302 10.23 6.25 7.86
C LEU A 302 11.76 6.12 7.76
N MET A 303 12.26 4.90 7.53
CA MET A 303 13.69 4.66 7.32
C MET A 303 14.20 5.38 6.07
N LEU A 304 13.45 5.33 4.96
CA LEU A 304 13.79 6.06 3.74
C LEU A 304 13.94 7.56 4.01
N VAL A 305 13.02 8.16 4.76
CA VAL A 305 13.10 9.58 5.15
C VAL A 305 14.36 9.84 5.99
N VAL A 306 14.65 9.00 6.97
CA VAL A 306 15.87 9.13 7.80
C VAL A 306 17.14 9.05 6.95
N PHE A 307 17.23 8.09 6.03
CA PHE A 307 18.39 7.98 5.13
C PHE A 307 18.50 9.15 4.17
N LYS A 308 17.38 9.65 3.61
CA LYS A 308 17.37 10.88 2.82
C LYS A 308 17.89 12.06 3.63
N CYS A 309 17.44 12.25 4.88
CA CYS A 309 17.93 13.32 5.74
C CYS A 309 19.45 13.23 6.00
N ILE A 310 19.98 12.03 6.26
CA ILE A 310 21.42 11.83 6.50
C ILE A 310 22.23 12.12 5.23
N VAL A 311 21.82 11.57 4.10
CA VAL A 311 22.54 11.76 2.82
C VAL A 311 22.44 13.23 2.38
N TYR A 312 21.26 13.83 2.44
CA TYR A 312 21.08 15.25 2.11
C TYR A 312 21.88 16.16 3.04
N GLY A 313 21.94 15.85 4.35
CA GLY A 313 22.78 16.57 5.29
C GLY A 313 24.28 16.46 4.98
N ALA A 314 24.73 15.36 4.37
CA ALA A 314 26.13 15.18 4.00
C ALA A 314 26.62 16.16 2.92
N PHE A 315 25.73 16.93 2.27
CA PHE A 315 26.12 17.96 1.30
C PHE A 315 27.13 18.97 1.87
N ILE A 316 27.03 19.27 3.18
CA ILE A 316 27.92 20.19 3.90
C ILE A 316 29.38 19.72 3.82
N PHE A 317 29.61 18.41 3.78
CA PHE A 317 30.94 17.82 3.66
C PHE A 317 31.34 17.58 2.20
N VAL A 318 30.39 17.15 1.36
CA VAL A 318 30.67 16.80 -0.04
C VAL A 318 31.02 18.02 -0.88
N VAL A 319 30.30 19.14 -0.72
CA VAL A 319 30.55 20.34 -1.52
C VAL A 319 31.95 20.90 -1.29
N PRO A 320 32.47 21.04 -0.05
CA PRO A 320 33.87 21.39 0.17
C PRO A 320 34.86 20.33 -0.34
N MET A 321 34.48 19.05 -0.35
CA MET A 321 35.35 17.96 -0.82
C MET A 321 35.55 17.97 -2.34
N ILE A 322 34.58 18.52 -3.10
CA ILE A 322 34.74 18.81 -4.55
C ILE A 322 36.01 19.65 -4.79
N LEU A 323 36.33 20.52 -3.84
CA LEU A 323 37.34 21.55 -3.95
C LEU A 323 38.76 21.04 -3.62
N MET A 324 38.93 19.90 -2.93
CA MET A 324 40.23 19.49 -2.32
C MET A 324 41.07 18.44 -3.08
N SER A 325 40.48 17.49 -3.81
CA SER A 325 41.22 16.56 -4.70
C SER A 325 40.27 15.63 -5.43
N GLY A 326 40.40 15.47 -6.75
CA GLY A 326 39.62 14.50 -7.55
C GLY A 326 38.09 14.59 -7.37
N GLY A 327 37.61 15.75 -6.93
CA GLY A 327 36.36 15.88 -6.17
C GLY A 327 35.09 15.68 -7.00
N PHE A 328 35.17 15.81 -8.33
CA PHE A 328 34.06 15.50 -9.22
C PHE A 328 33.67 14.03 -9.17
N THR A 329 34.64 13.11 -9.08
CA THR A 329 34.35 11.68 -8.95
C THR A 329 33.61 11.39 -7.64
N LYS A 330 34.00 12.03 -6.55
CA LYS A 330 33.35 11.88 -5.23
C LYS A 330 31.95 12.49 -5.21
N TYR A 331 31.76 13.63 -5.86
CA TYR A 331 30.43 14.24 -6.04
C TYR A 331 29.51 13.37 -6.92
N MET A 332 30.05 12.76 -7.97
CA MET A 332 29.30 11.79 -8.77
C MET A 332 28.91 10.57 -7.94
N THR A 333 29.79 10.05 -7.08
CA THR A 333 29.43 8.99 -6.14
C THR A 333 28.30 9.42 -5.19
N TYR A 334 28.35 10.66 -4.69
CA TYR A 334 27.29 11.21 -3.86
C TYR A 334 25.95 11.31 -4.59
N LEU A 335 25.95 11.81 -5.84
CA LEU A 335 24.74 11.86 -6.68
C LEU A 335 24.20 10.45 -6.97
N VAL A 336 25.07 9.47 -7.22
CA VAL A 336 24.67 8.07 -7.41
C VAL A 336 23.97 7.51 -6.16
N ILE A 337 24.47 7.83 -4.96
CA ILE A 337 23.80 7.43 -3.71
C ILE A 337 22.41 8.08 -3.61
N ILE A 338 22.27 9.36 -3.95
CA ILE A 338 20.95 10.01 -3.94
C ILE A 338 20.01 9.36 -4.95
N VAL A 339 20.47 9.12 -6.18
CA VAL A 339 19.66 8.46 -7.23
C VAL A 339 19.27 7.05 -6.78
N SER A 340 20.18 6.32 -6.15
CA SER A 340 19.90 5.01 -5.57
C SER A 340 18.80 5.06 -4.50
N LEU A 341 18.76 6.13 -3.68
CA LEU A 341 17.69 6.33 -2.70
C LEU A 341 16.34 6.66 -3.36
N GLN A 342 16.32 7.33 -4.52
CA GLN A 342 15.08 7.56 -5.27
C GLN A 342 14.55 6.29 -5.96
N LEU A 343 15.43 5.33 -6.23
CA LEU A 343 15.07 4.03 -6.79
C LEU A 343 14.70 2.99 -5.71
N TRP A 344 14.75 3.37 -4.43
CA TRP A 344 14.34 2.47 -3.36
C TRP A 344 12.81 2.21 -3.48
N PRO A 345 12.37 0.93 -3.51
CA PRO A 345 10.95 0.58 -3.42
C PRO A 345 10.24 1.02 -2.13
#